data_AF-A0A963R5J7-F1
#
_entry.id   AF-A0A963R5J7-F1
#
_cell.length_a   1.000
_cell.length_b   1.000
_cell.length_c   1.000
_cell.angle_alpha   90.00
_cell.angle_beta   90.00
_cell.angle_gamma   90.00
#
_symmetry.space_group_name_H-M   'P 1'
#
loop_
_entity.id
_entity.type
_entity.pdbx_description
1 polymer ?
#
loop_
_entity_poly.entity_id
_entity_poly.type
_entity_poly.pdbx_seq_one_letter_code
_entity_poly.pdbx_strand_id
1 'polypeptide(L)'
;MDLSHKRGSFIADLLGFGQSRAPENSAFSPQAVRDVLTSADSGNDVVFTALSESLRQFESLLSCVSGTFYRCELSRPWKMEFISPGVEAITGYAPDFFADHAYEEIIESEDLEELDAKIQQAISKREHFTDRYRVRHKSGEVRWVNETGTPVFDADGRPLFLEGFISDVTDKKLLELQAEEAHAEIERLHARLSNIVESSLEGVTTVDADWNYTFANNAALRETGRSGTLVGKNAKAVFRKFAE
;
A
#
# COMPACT_ATOMS: atom_id res chain seq x y z
N MET A 1 29.10 7.27 -9.73
CA MET A 1 29.18 8.01 -8.45
C MET A 1 27.77 8.47 -8.16
N ASP A 2 27.25 8.01 -7.02
CA ASP A 2 25.84 7.73 -6.73
C ASP A 2 24.94 8.97 -6.56
N LEU A 3 23.70 8.90 -7.07
CA LEU A 3 22.71 9.99 -7.10
C LEU A 3 21.49 9.72 -6.19
N SER A 4 21.67 8.96 -5.11
CA SER A 4 20.58 8.30 -4.36
C SER A 4 20.27 8.84 -2.96
N HIS A 5 20.75 10.03 -2.54
CA HIS A 5 20.62 10.45 -1.12
C HIS A 5 20.01 11.83 -0.81
N LYS A 6 19.21 12.45 -1.70
CA LYS A 6 18.59 13.77 -1.43
C LYS A 6 17.07 13.86 -1.67
N ARG A 7 16.30 12.90 -1.17
CA ARG A 7 14.81 12.96 -1.24
C ARG A 7 14.08 12.86 0.10
N GLY A 8 14.78 12.94 1.23
CA GLY A 8 14.17 12.75 2.57
C GLY A 8 13.79 14.02 3.35
N SER A 9 14.09 15.23 2.88
CA SER A 9 13.82 16.47 3.62
C SER A 9 13.19 17.51 2.71
N PHE A 10 11.89 17.39 2.44
CA PHE A 10 11.15 18.45 1.74
C PHE A 10 9.92 18.92 2.51
N ILE A 11 9.40 18.12 3.46
CA ILE A 11 8.25 18.51 4.29
C ILE A 11 8.71 19.23 5.57
N ALA A 12 9.84 18.81 6.18
CA ALA A 12 10.36 19.43 7.41
C ALA A 12 10.87 20.87 7.21
N ASP A 13 11.56 21.15 6.09
CA ASP A 13 12.11 22.49 5.80
C ASP A 13 11.04 23.51 5.36
N LEU A 14 9.89 23.05 4.85
CA LEU A 14 8.84 23.93 4.34
C LEU A 14 7.89 24.45 5.44
N LEU A 15 7.93 23.86 6.64
CA LEU A 15 7.06 24.18 7.77
C LEU A 15 7.65 25.20 8.77
N GLY A 16 8.82 25.79 8.52
CA GLY A 16 9.29 26.96 9.26
C GLY A 16 9.54 26.74 10.76
N PHE A 17 9.79 25.51 11.23
CA PHE A 17 10.19 25.25 12.62
C PHE A 17 11.68 25.54 12.83
N GLY A 18 12.04 26.81 12.69
CA GLY A 18 13.28 27.35 13.23
C GLY A 18 13.24 27.31 14.75
N GLN A 19 14.33 26.83 15.36
CA GLN A 19 14.57 26.71 16.80
C GLN A 19 13.88 27.80 17.64
N SER A 20 12.72 27.50 18.20
CA SER A 20 12.14 28.23 19.32
C SER A 20 11.14 27.31 20.00
N ARG A 21 11.25 27.17 21.33
CA ARG A 21 10.27 26.48 22.18
C ARG A 21 8.86 26.96 21.82
N ALA A 22 8.07 26.13 21.15
CA ALA A 22 6.66 26.39 20.95
C ALA A 22 5.90 26.19 22.29
N PRO A 23 4.93 27.06 22.64
CA PRO A 23 4.15 26.91 23.86
C PRO A 23 3.18 25.72 23.74
N GLU A 24 2.86 25.10 24.89
CA GLU A 24 2.05 23.88 25.07
C GLU A 24 0.55 24.02 24.70
N ASN A 25 0.16 24.88 23.75
CA ASN A 25 -1.23 24.89 23.28
C ASN A 25 -1.36 25.35 21.82
N SER A 26 -1.89 24.44 20.99
CA SER A 26 -2.64 24.65 19.75
C SER A 26 -2.01 25.55 18.65
N ALA A 27 -1.09 25.01 17.84
CA ALA A 27 -0.58 25.73 16.65
C ALA A 27 -1.05 25.17 15.29
N PHE A 28 -1.86 24.11 15.24
CA PHE A 28 -2.18 23.43 13.97
C PHE A 28 -3.68 23.15 13.74
N SER A 29 -4.57 23.98 14.29
CA SER A 29 -5.93 24.03 13.73
C SER A 29 -5.95 25.00 12.54
N PRO A 30 -6.73 24.73 11.47
CA PRO A 30 -6.96 25.71 10.41
C PRO A 30 -7.44 27.08 10.94
N GLN A 31 -8.05 27.10 12.12
CA GLN A 31 -8.45 28.30 12.84
C GLN A 31 -7.26 29.02 13.49
N ALA A 32 -6.35 28.33 14.17
CA ALA A 32 -5.16 28.94 14.77
C ALA A 32 -4.25 29.60 13.72
N VAL A 33 -4.11 28.94 12.55
CA VAL A 33 -3.40 29.52 11.41
C VAL A 33 -4.16 30.74 10.88
N ARG A 34 -5.50 30.68 10.74
CA ARG A 34 -6.34 31.80 10.31
C ARG A 34 -6.32 32.99 11.29
N ASP A 35 -6.20 32.74 12.59
CA ASP A 35 -6.15 33.75 13.65
C ASP A 35 -4.78 34.44 13.69
N VAL A 36 -3.70 33.68 13.49
CA VAL A 36 -2.36 34.24 13.28
C VAL A 36 -2.30 35.02 11.97
N LEU A 37 -3.01 34.57 10.92
CA LEU A 37 -3.07 35.27 9.65
C LEU A 37 -3.85 36.60 9.74
N THR A 38 -4.89 36.68 10.56
CA THR A 38 -5.72 37.89 10.68
C THR A 38 -5.17 38.94 11.64
N SER A 39 -4.13 38.61 12.41
CA SER A 39 -3.56 39.48 13.46
C SER A 39 -2.23 40.16 13.09
N ALA A 40 -1.69 39.97 11.88
CA ALA A 40 -0.43 40.59 11.46
C ALA A 40 -0.64 41.99 10.84
N ASP A 41 -0.08 43.01 11.47
CA ASP A 41 -0.11 44.41 11.04
C ASP A 41 0.63 44.65 9.71
N SER A 42 0.06 45.59 8.93
CA SER A 42 0.28 46.10 7.55
C SER A 42 1.70 46.29 6.97
N GLY A 43 2.76 45.67 7.51
CA GLY A 43 4.14 45.84 7.07
C GLY A 43 4.70 44.73 6.17
N ASN A 44 3.99 43.60 6.02
CA ASN A 44 4.54 42.40 5.35
C ASN A 44 3.55 41.74 4.37
N ASP A 45 2.67 42.54 3.75
CA ASP A 45 1.59 42.08 2.86
C ASP A 45 2.05 41.13 1.75
N VAL A 46 3.28 41.28 1.25
CA VAL A 46 3.84 40.40 0.21
C VAL A 46 4.21 39.02 0.76
N VAL A 47 4.87 38.97 1.92
CA VAL A 47 5.20 37.70 2.60
C VAL A 47 3.93 37.03 3.11
N PHE A 48 2.99 37.82 3.62
CA PHE A 48 1.68 37.38 4.06
C PHE A 48 0.86 36.76 2.93
N THR A 49 0.81 37.43 1.77
CA THR A 49 0.13 36.93 0.58
C THR A 49 0.82 35.67 0.04
N ALA A 50 2.16 35.66 -0.02
CA ALA A 50 2.92 34.50 -0.47
C ALA A 50 2.73 33.28 0.44
N LEU A 51 2.72 33.47 1.76
CA LEU A 51 2.47 32.41 2.73
C LEU A 51 1.03 31.90 2.64
N SER A 52 0.05 32.80 2.54
CA SER A 52 -1.37 32.45 2.37
C SER A 52 -1.61 31.69 1.06
N GLU A 53 -0.94 32.10 -0.01
CA GLU A 53 -1.04 31.43 -1.31
C GLU A 53 -0.36 30.06 -1.29
N SER A 54 0.82 29.95 -0.66
CA SER A 54 1.52 28.68 -0.48
C SER A 54 0.71 27.71 0.37
N LEU A 55 0.09 28.17 1.47
CA LEU A 55 -0.81 27.36 2.30
C LEU A 55 -2.04 26.90 1.52
N ARG A 56 -2.68 27.79 0.76
CA ARG A 56 -3.83 27.43 -0.09
C ARG A 56 -3.47 26.41 -1.16
N GLN A 57 -2.31 26.57 -1.81
CA GLN A 57 -1.81 25.61 -2.80
C GLN A 57 -1.52 24.26 -2.15
N PHE A 58 -0.91 24.26 -0.95
CA PHE A 58 -0.66 23.06 -0.18
C PHE A 58 -1.96 22.35 0.19
N GLU A 59 -2.95 23.05 0.76
CA GLU A 59 -4.29 22.50 1.07
C GLU A 59 -4.97 21.90 -0.17
N SER A 60 -4.87 22.57 -1.32
CA SER A 60 -5.41 22.04 -2.58
C SER A 60 -4.72 20.74 -3.01
N LEU A 61 -3.39 20.65 -2.91
CA LEU A 61 -2.64 19.45 -3.24
C LEU A 61 -2.95 18.31 -2.28
N LEU A 62 -3.08 18.61 -0.98
CA LEU A 62 -3.50 17.62 0.01
C LEU A 62 -4.92 17.12 -0.25
N SER A 63 -5.83 17.98 -0.71
CA SER A 63 -7.21 17.58 -1.05
C SER A 63 -7.31 16.63 -2.24
N CYS A 64 -6.27 16.56 -3.09
CA CYS A 64 -6.19 15.63 -4.20
C CYS A 64 -5.74 14.22 -3.76
N VAL A 65 -5.14 14.09 -2.58
CA VAL A 65 -4.69 12.79 -2.07
C VAL A 65 -5.79 12.23 -1.18
N SER A 66 -6.39 11.11 -1.60
CA SER A 66 -7.38 10.40 -0.81
C SER A 66 -6.72 9.72 0.40
N GLY A 67 -6.72 10.42 1.53
CA GLY A 67 -6.26 9.88 2.81
C GLY A 67 -6.19 10.93 3.92
N THR A 68 -5.54 10.58 5.02
CA THR A 68 -5.37 11.45 6.19
C THR A 68 -3.91 11.63 6.55
N PHE A 69 -3.56 12.85 6.97
CA PHE A 69 -2.26 13.16 7.55
C PHE A 69 -2.39 13.15 9.06
N TYR A 70 -1.37 12.69 9.75
CA TYR A 70 -1.39 12.61 11.21
C TYR A 70 -0.04 13.00 11.82
N ARG A 71 -0.09 13.37 13.10
CA ARG A 71 1.04 13.41 14.02
C ARG A 71 0.61 12.72 15.31
N CYS A 72 1.41 11.80 15.81
CA CYS A 72 1.13 11.08 17.05
C CYS A 72 2.37 10.85 17.92
N GLU A 73 2.12 10.42 19.15
CA GLU A 73 3.15 9.92 20.07
C GLU A 73 3.89 8.71 19.47
N LEU A 74 5.15 8.52 19.87
CA LEU A 74 6.04 7.47 19.35
C LEU A 74 5.77 6.06 19.93
N SER A 75 4.91 5.98 20.93
CA SER A 75 4.59 4.76 21.66
C SER A 75 3.10 4.53 21.72
N ARG A 76 2.71 3.27 21.83
CA ARG A 76 1.31 2.88 22.05
C ARG A 76 0.73 3.59 23.29
N PRO A 77 -0.50 4.12 23.18
CA PRO A 77 -1.49 3.80 22.15
C PRO A 77 -1.48 4.73 20.92
N TRP A 78 -0.38 5.45 20.65
CA TRP A 78 -0.24 6.39 19.53
C TRP A 78 -1.32 7.46 19.54
N LYS A 79 -1.38 8.22 20.64
CA LYS A 79 -2.31 9.34 20.76
C LYS A 79 -2.02 10.37 19.68
N MET A 80 -3.07 10.79 19.00
CA MET A 80 -2.98 11.75 17.90
C MET A 80 -2.88 13.17 18.47
N GLU A 81 -1.77 13.85 18.20
CA GLU A 81 -1.66 15.30 18.42
C GLU A 81 -2.40 16.07 17.33
N PHE A 82 -2.42 15.50 16.12
CA PHE A 82 -3.08 16.05 14.96
C PHE A 82 -3.52 14.91 14.04
N ILE A 83 -4.73 15.04 13.49
CA ILE A 83 -5.21 14.17 12.42
C ILE A 83 -6.08 14.99 11.47
N SER A 84 -5.86 14.84 10.16
CA SER A 84 -6.55 15.65 9.17
C SER A 84 -8.00 15.16 8.96
N PRO A 85 -8.93 16.05 8.51
CA PRO A 85 -10.33 15.69 8.24
C PRO A 85 -10.53 14.52 7.28
N GLY A 86 -9.53 14.20 6.45
CA GLY A 86 -9.57 13.04 5.55
C GLY A 86 -9.72 11.70 6.29
N VAL A 87 -9.51 11.64 7.61
CA VAL A 87 -9.69 10.42 8.41
C VAL A 87 -11.13 9.96 8.44
N GLU A 88 -12.09 10.89 8.32
CA GLU A 88 -13.51 10.56 8.33
C GLU A 88 -13.90 9.73 7.10
N ALA A 89 -13.30 10.01 5.94
CA ALA A 89 -13.54 9.22 4.73
C ALA A 89 -13.02 7.78 4.86
N ILE A 90 -11.98 7.55 5.67
CA ILE A 90 -11.35 6.23 5.87
C ILE A 90 -12.05 5.46 7.00
N THR A 91 -12.32 6.12 8.13
CA THR A 91 -12.72 5.46 9.38
C THR A 91 -14.18 5.70 9.74
N GLY A 92 -14.82 6.72 9.17
CA GLY A 92 -16.17 7.16 9.52
C GLY A 92 -16.24 7.97 10.83
N TYR A 93 -15.10 8.22 11.48
CA TYR A 93 -14.99 9.05 12.66
C TYR A 93 -14.39 10.41 12.30
N ALA A 94 -14.98 11.47 12.84
CA ALA A 94 -14.44 12.82 12.71
C ALA A 94 -13.10 12.94 13.45
N PRO A 95 -12.20 13.86 13.07
CA PRO A 95 -10.93 14.10 13.76
C PRO A 95 -11.06 14.25 15.29
N ASP A 96 -12.09 14.97 15.75
CA ASP A 96 -12.35 15.23 17.17
C ASP A 96 -12.54 13.95 17.99
N PHE A 97 -12.97 12.84 17.36
CA PHE A 97 -13.08 11.55 18.03
C PHE A 97 -11.73 11.07 18.58
N PHE A 98 -10.65 11.35 17.84
CA PHE A 98 -9.29 10.92 18.17
C PHE A 98 -8.59 11.82 19.21
N ALA A 99 -9.29 12.84 19.72
CA ALA A 99 -8.83 13.60 20.88
C ALA A 99 -8.95 12.77 22.18
N ASP A 100 -10.04 12.00 22.30
CA ASP A 100 -10.34 11.18 23.47
C ASP A 100 -10.03 9.69 23.26
N HIS A 101 -9.97 9.24 22.01
CA HIS A 101 -9.74 7.84 21.65
C HIS A 101 -8.43 7.68 20.90
N ALA A 102 -7.68 6.64 21.26
CA ALA A 102 -6.44 6.34 20.57
C ALA A 102 -6.72 5.71 19.19
N TYR A 103 -5.86 5.98 18.21
CA TYR A 103 -6.00 5.39 16.87
C TYR A 103 -5.85 3.86 16.90
N GLU A 104 -5.06 3.34 17.85
CA GLU A 104 -4.98 1.92 18.17
C GLU A 104 -6.36 1.23 18.36
N GLU A 105 -7.34 1.92 18.92
CA GLU A 105 -8.64 1.33 19.27
C GLU A 105 -9.45 0.88 18.05
N ILE A 106 -9.15 1.44 16.88
CA ILE A 106 -9.79 1.08 15.62
C ILE A 106 -8.94 0.15 14.76
N ILE A 107 -7.71 -0.19 15.15
CA ILE A 107 -6.86 -1.14 14.42
C ILE A 107 -7.28 -2.58 14.80
N GLU A 108 -7.30 -3.49 13.83
CA GLU A 108 -7.52 -4.91 14.11
C GLU A 108 -6.40 -5.47 15.01
N SER A 109 -6.79 -6.22 16.05
CA SER A 109 -5.89 -6.64 17.13
C SER A 109 -4.67 -7.43 16.66
N GLU A 110 -4.83 -8.20 15.58
CA GLU A 110 -3.80 -9.03 14.97
C GLU A 110 -2.70 -8.22 14.27
N ASP A 111 -2.99 -6.96 13.88
CA ASP A 111 -2.05 -6.13 13.14
C ASP A 111 -1.23 -5.21 14.07
N LEU A 112 -1.62 -5.07 15.35
CA LEU A 112 -1.02 -4.14 16.31
C LEU A 112 0.46 -4.44 16.62
N GLU A 113 0.80 -5.72 16.86
CA GLU A 113 2.16 -6.10 17.25
C GLU A 113 3.16 -5.92 16.10
N GLU A 114 2.76 -6.25 14.88
CA GLU A 114 3.61 -6.08 13.69
C GLU A 114 3.82 -4.60 13.37
N LEU A 115 2.77 -3.78 13.48
CA LEU A 115 2.84 -2.34 13.27
C LEU A 115 3.78 -1.67 14.29
N ASP A 116 3.65 -2.00 15.58
CA ASP A 116 4.54 -1.45 16.61
C ASP A 116 5.99 -1.85 16.37
N ALA A 117 6.26 -3.11 16.03
CA ALA A 117 7.61 -3.56 15.73
C ALA A 117 8.23 -2.78 14.55
N LYS A 118 7.45 -2.48 13.50
CA LYS A 118 7.92 -1.67 12.36
C LYS A 118 8.16 -0.22 12.75
N ILE A 119 7.27 0.40 13.53
CA ILE A 119 7.45 1.77 14.02
C ILE A 119 8.70 1.87 14.90
N GLN A 120 8.89 0.95 15.85
CA GLN A 120 10.09 0.93 16.70
C GLN A 120 11.37 0.73 15.88
N GLN A 121 11.32 -0.12 14.85
CA GLN A 121 12.44 -0.29 13.93
C GLN A 121 12.74 1.00 13.16
N ALA A 122 11.72 1.70 12.69
CA ALA A 122 11.84 2.96 11.96
C ALA A 122 12.47 4.06 12.84
N ILE A 123 12.01 4.17 14.10
CA ILE A 123 12.59 5.08 15.11
C ILE A 123 14.06 4.75 15.33
N SER A 124 14.40 3.47 15.53
CA SER A 124 15.78 3.04 15.77
C SER A 124 16.70 3.32 14.59
N LYS A 125 16.20 3.17 13.35
CA LYS A 125 16.98 3.39 12.12
C LYS A 125 16.96 4.85 11.64
N ARG A 126 16.07 5.67 12.18
CA ARG A 126 15.77 7.03 11.70
C ARG A 126 15.35 7.04 10.23
N GLU A 127 14.53 6.07 9.86
CA GLU A 127 14.00 5.88 8.52
C GLU A 127 12.47 5.98 8.53
N HIS A 128 11.87 6.21 7.37
CA HIS A 128 10.43 6.05 7.23
C HIS A 128 10.05 4.57 7.26
N PHE A 129 8.83 4.25 7.68
CA PHE A 129 8.22 2.94 7.47
C PHE A 129 7.04 3.06 6.53
N THR A 130 6.71 1.94 5.90
CA THR A 130 5.47 1.77 5.16
C THR A 130 4.87 0.45 5.60
N ASP A 131 3.58 0.47 5.94
CA ASP A 131 2.87 -0.76 6.25
C ASP A 131 1.42 -0.76 5.79
N ARG A 132 0.84 -1.96 5.68
CA ARG A 132 -0.57 -2.16 5.38
C ARG A 132 -1.23 -3.00 6.48
N TYR A 133 -2.28 -2.45 7.06
CA TYR A 133 -3.03 -3.10 8.14
C TYR A 133 -4.52 -2.77 8.01
N ARG A 134 -5.31 -3.40 8.88
CA ARG A 134 -6.75 -3.29 8.89
C ARG A 134 -7.23 -2.36 9.98
N VAL A 135 -8.20 -1.52 9.64
CA VAL A 135 -8.94 -0.67 10.58
C VAL A 135 -10.43 -0.99 10.52
N ARG A 136 -11.10 -0.88 11.66
CA ARG A 136 -12.55 -1.02 11.78
C ARG A 136 -13.21 0.33 11.56
N HIS A 137 -13.94 0.44 10.46
CA HIS A 137 -14.78 1.58 10.17
C HIS A 137 -15.94 1.67 11.17
N LYS A 138 -16.47 2.88 11.41
CA LYS A 138 -17.63 3.13 12.30
C LYS A 138 -18.88 2.30 11.97
N SER A 139 -19.04 1.88 10.72
CA SER A 139 -20.13 0.98 10.28
C SER A 139 -19.93 -0.48 10.69
N GLY A 140 -18.74 -0.86 11.19
CA GLY A 140 -18.32 -2.23 11.47
C GLY A 140 -17.56 -2.91 10.33
N GLU A 141 -17.48 -2.28 9.15
CA GLU A 141 -16.70 -2.79 8.02
C GLU A 141 -15.18 -2.75 8.32
N VAL A 142 -14.45 -3.75 7.83
CA VAL A 142 -12.99 -3.78 7.89
C VAL A 142 -12.44 -3.16 6.63
N ARG A 143 -11.55 -2.17 6.79
CA ARG A 143 -10.87 -1.49 5.69
C ARG A 143 -9.38 -1.72 5.76
N TRP A 144 -8.77 -1.87 4.59
CA TRP A 144 -7.32 -1.93 4.47
C TRP A 144 -6.78 -0.53 4.29
N VAL A 145 -5.83 -0.15 5.13
CA VAL A 145 -5.12 1.11 5.01
C VAL A 145 -3.66 0.85 4.69
N ASN A 146 -3.06 1.78 3.97
CA ASN A 146 -1.62 1.86 3.77
C ASN A 146 -1.11 3.10 4.48
N GLU A 147 -0.22 2.90 5.44
CA GLU A 147 0.41 3.96 6.21
C GLU A 147 1.85 4.16 5.74
N THR A 148 2.28 5.41 5.66
CA THR A 148 3.69 5.77 5.56
C THR A 148 3.98 6.82 6.60
N GLY A 149 4.83 6.47 7.56
CA GLY A 149 5.19 7.33 8.69
C GLY A 149 6.69 7.52 8.81
N THR A 150 7.09 8.66 9.34
CA THR A 150 8.49 9.04 9.57
C THR A 150 8.64 9.59 10.99
N PRO A 151 9.59 9.07 11.79
CA PRO A 151 9.90 9.64 13.09
C PRO A 151 10.60 10.99 12.93
N VAL A 152 10.14 11.99 13.66
CA VAL A 152 10.73 13.32 13.70
C VAL A 152 11.60 13.44 14.94
N PHE A 153 12.76 14.06 14.80
CA PHE A 153 13.76 14.22 15.87
C PHE A 153 14.04 15.70 16.14
N ASP A 154 14.39 16.02 17.38
CA ASP A 154 14.93 17.33 17.73
C ASP A 154 16.38 17.52 17.24
N ALA A 155 16.93 18.73 17.47
CA ALA A 155 18.30 19.06 17.10
C ALA A 155 19.36 18.20 17.83
N ASP A 156 19.02 17.66 19.00
CA ASP A 156 19.89 16.78 19.79
C ASP A 156 19.72 15.30 19.36
N GLY A 157 18.88 15.03 18.36
CA GLY A 157 18.62 13.70 17.81
C GLY A 157 17.70 12.82 18.66
N ARG A 158 16.90 13.41 19.55
CA ARG A 158 15.87 12.71 20.33
C ARG A 158 14.57 12.63 19.52
N PRO A 159 13.91 11.47 19.47
CA PRO A 159 12.65 11.35 18.74
C PRO A 159 11.57 12.12 19.50
N LEU A 160 10.78 12.91 18.78
CA LEU A 160 9.70 13.74 19.35
C LEU A 160 8.33 13.16 19.05
N PHE A 161 8.02 12.91 17.78
CA PHE A 161 6.71 12.45 17.30
C PHE A 161 6.85 11.61 16.04
N LEU A 162 5.80 10.88 15.73
CA LEU A 162 5.64 10.20 14.45
C LEU A 162 4.68 11.01 13.57
N GLU A 163 5.09 11.28 12.33
CA GLU A 163 4.25 11.94 11.35
C GLU A 163 4.07 11.08 10.13
N GLY A 164 2.90 11.13 9.52
CA GLY A 164 2.68 10.31 8.34
C GLY A 164 1.40 10.58 7.60
N PHE A 165 1.15 9.67 6.68
CA PHE A 165 -0.01 9.66 5.81
C PHE A 165 -0.61 8.26 5.76
N ILE A 166 -1.93 8.18 5.88
CA ILE A 166 -2.71 6.94 5.83
C ILE A 166 -3.69 7.06 4.67
N SER A 167 -3.67 6.11 3.74
CA SER A 167 -4.60 6.02 2.62
C SER A 167 -5.42 4.75 2.67
N ASP A 168 -6.70 4.85 2.30
CA ASP A 168 -7.55 3.67 2.09
C ASP A 168 -7.09 2.93 0.83
N VAL A 169 -6.81 1.63 0.97
CA VAL A 169 -6.43 0.73 -0.12
C VAL A 169 -7.35 -0.48 -0.20
N THR A 170 -8.55 -0.40 0.39
CA THR A 170 -9.52 -1.50 0.46
C THR A 170 -9.90 -2.02 -0.93
N ASP A 171 -10.28 -1.15 -1.85
CA ASP A 171 -10.64 -1.54 -3.22
C ASP A 171 -9.49 -2.25 -3.93
N LYS A 172 -8.28 -1.69 -3.81
CA LYS A 172 -7.08 -2.29 -4.41
C LYS A 172 -6.80 -3.67 -3.81
N LYS A 173 -6.94 -3.81 -2.49
CA LYS A 173 -6.70 -5.09 -1.80
C LYS A 173 -7.76 -6.12 -2.16
N LEU A 174 -9.02 -5.72 -2.30
CA LEU A 174 -10.09 -6.61 -2.73
C LEU A 174 -9.85 -7.12 -4.16
N LEU A 175 -9.40 -6.25 -5.06
CA LEU A 175 -9.02 -6.64 -6.42
C LEU A 175 -7.80 -7.58 -6.43
N GLU A 176 -6.77 -7.31 -5.61
CA GLU A 176 -5.62 -8.20 -5.44
C GLU A 176 -6.06 -9.59 -4.96
N LEU A 177 -6.91 -9.67 -3.94
CA LEU A 177 -7.41 -10.94 -3.41
C LEU A 177 -8.26 -11.71 -4.44
N GLN A 178 -9.14 -11.03 -5.16
CA GLN A 178 -9.94 -11.65 -6.23
C GLN A 178 -9.06 -12.21 -7.35
N ALA A 179 -7.99 -11.51 -7.71
CA ALA A 179 -7.04 -11.99 -8.70
C ALA A 179 -6.25 -13.21 -8.20
N GLU A 180 -5.81 -13.21 -6.95
CA GLU A 180 -5.13 -14.34 -6.30
C GLU A 180 -6.03 -15.58 -6.25
N GLU A 181 -7.29 -15.42 -5.85
CA GLU A 181 -8.28 -16.51 -5.81
C GLU A 181 -8.56 -17.09 -7.21
N ALA A 182 -8.74 -16.22 -8.20
CA ALA A 182 -8.95 -16.64 -9.59
C ALA A 182 -7.74 -17.42 -10.13
N HIS A 183 -6.52 -16.96 -9.83
CA HIS A 183 -5.31 -17.65 -10.25
C HIS A 183 -5.17 -19.02 -9.58
N ALA A 184 -5.45 -19.11 -8.27
CA ALA A 184 -5.42 -20.38 -7.54
C ALA A 184 -6.43 -21.39 -8.10
N GLU A 185 -7.64 -20.96 -8.48
CA GLU A 185 -8.63 -21.85 -9.07
C GLU A 185 -8.25 -22.28 -10.50
N ILE A 186 -7.64 -21.40 -11.30
CA ILE A 186 -7.08 -21.77 -12.61
C ILE A 186 -6.03 -22.87 -12.45
N GLU A 187 -5.07 -22.71 -11.54
CA GLU A 187 -4.04 -23.72 -11.28
C GLU A 187 -4.64 -25.05 -10.82
N ARG A 188 -5.64 -25.00 -9.93
CA ARG A 188 -6.34 -26.18 -9.44
C ARG A 188 -7.08 -26.93 -10.54
N LEU A 189 -7.79 -26.19 -11.40
CA LEU A 189 -8.50 -26.76 -12.55
C LEU A 189 -7.52 -27.31 -13.58
N HIS A 190 -6.43 -26.59 -13.86
CA HIS A 190 -5.39 -27.03 -14.78
C HIS A 190 -4.76 -28.34 -14.31
N ALA A 191 -4.33 -28.43 -13.04
CA ALA A 191 -3.80 -29.66 -12.46
C ALA A 191 -4.79 -30.83 -12.52
N ARG A 192 -6.08 -30.56 -12.27
CA ARG A 192 -7.14 -31.57 -12.38
C ARG A 192 -7.33 -32.07 -13.81
N LEU A 193 -7.36 -31.17 -14.79
CA LEU A 193 -7.50 -31.53 -16.20
C LEU A 193 -6.28 -32.30 -16.69
N SER A 194 -5.06 -31.87 -16.37
CA SER A 194 -3.83 -32.61 -16.69
C SER A 194 -3.88 -34.03 -16.15
N ASN A 195 -4.28 -34.22 -14.89
CA ASN A 195 -4.40 -35.56 -14.31
C ASN A 195 -5.45 -36.44 -15.03
N ILE A 196 -6.60 -35.87 -15.41
CA ILE A 196 -7.64 -36.59 -16.16
C ILE A 196 -7.12 -37.00 -17.54
N VAL A 197 -6.49 -36.08 -18.27
CA VAL A 197 -6.00 -36.34 -19.63
C VAL A 197 -4.83 -37.34 -19.61
N GLU A 198 -3.94 -37.26 -18.63
CA GLU A 198 -2.80 -38.19 -18.50
C GLU A 198 -3.18 -39.60 -18.07
N SER A 199 -4.27 -39.73 -17.29
CA SER A 199 -4.83 -41.03 -16.89
C SER A 199 -5.80 -41.62 -17.92
N SER A 200 -6.12 -40.87 -18.99
CA SER A 200 -6.95 -41.38 -20.09
C SER A 200 -6.33 -42.64 -20.70
N LEU A 201 -7.19 -43.59 -21.03
CA LEU A 201 -6.80 -44.82 -21.73
C LEU A 201 -6.63 -44.59 -23.23
N GLU A 202 -7.36 -43.63 -23.80
CA GLU A 202 -7.25 -43.23 -25.20
C GLU A 202 -6.19 -42.13 -25.38
N GLY A 203 -5.44 -42.23 -26.49
CA GLY A 203 -4.49 -41.22 -26.93
C GLY A 203 -5.15 -39.86 -27.19
N VAL A 204 -4.77 -38.86 -26.40
CA VAL A 204 -5.18 -37.46 -26.57
C VAL A 204 -3.98 -36.66 -27.02
N THR A 205 -4.11 -36.02 -28.17
CA THR A 205 -3.06 -35.17 -28.75
C THR A 205 -3.65 -33.87 -29.28
N THR A 206 -2.90 -32.78 -29.19
CA THR A 206 -3.20 -31.54 -29.92
C THR A 206 -2.07 -31.23 -30.88
N VAL A 207 -2.39 -30.53 -31.97
CA VAL A 207 -1.41 -30.11 -32.98
C VAL A 207 -1.58 -28.62 -33.30
N ASP A 208 -0.52 -27.98 -33.78
CA ASP A 208 -0.58 -26.63 -34.36
C ASP A 208 -1.07 -26.66 -35.83
N ALA A 209 -1.13 -25.48 -36.46
CA ALA A 209 -1.56 -25.34 -37.86
C ALA A 209 -0.66 -26.08 -38.86
N ASP A 210 0.61 -26.33 -38.51
CA ASP A 210 1.58 -27.04 -39.34
C ASP A 210 1.60 -28.55 -39.06
N TRP A 211 0.69 -29.06 -38.22
CA TRP A 211 0.60 -30.45 -37.77
C TRP A 211 1.72 -30.88 -36.82
N ASN A 212 2.41 -29.96 -36.16
CA ASN A 212 3.34 -30.34 -35.10
C ASN A 212 2.57 -30.60 -33.81
N TYR A 213 2.87 -31.69 -33.11
CA TYR A 213 2.25 -31.97 -31.82
C TYR A 213 2.59 -30.86 -30.83
N THR A 214 1.56 -30.30 -30.21
CA THR A 214 1.66 -29.32 -29.12
C THR A 214 1.37 -29.96 -27.76
N PHE A 215 0.65 -31.08 -27.75
CA PHE A 215 0.41 -31.90 -26.57
C PHE A 215 0.24 -33.37 -26.99
N ALA A 216 0.67 -34.30 -26.13
CA ALA A 216 0.36 -35.72 -26.24
C ALA A 216 0.41 -36.37 -24.86
N ASN A 217 -0.68 -37.03 -24.45
CA ASN A 217 -0.75 -37.74 -23.18
C ASN A 217 0.02 -39.08 -23.20
N ASN A 218 0.13 -39.71 -22.04
CA ASN A 218 0.80 -41.02 -21.91
C ASN A 218 0.20 -42.13 -22.78
N ALA A 219 -1.12 -42.15 -23.02
CA ALA A 219 -1.74 -43.13 -23.90
C ALA A 219 -1.29 -42.98 -25.35
N ALA A 220 -1.23 -41.76 -25.88
CA ALA A 220 -0.77 -41.50 -27.25
C ALA A 220 0.69 -41.94 -27.46
N LEU A 221 1.55 -41.79 -26.44
CA LEU A 221 2.92 -42.30 -26.47
C LEU A 221 2.97 -43.83 -26.57
N ARG A 222 2.12 -44.52 -25.80
CA ARG A 222 1.99 -45.99 -25.83
C ARG A 222 1.46 -46.48 -27.18
N GLU A 223 0.40 -45.87 -27.69
CA GLU A 223 -0.24 -46.23 -28.96
C GLU A 223 0.68 -46.03 -30.16
N THR A 224 1.46 -44.94 -30.17
CA THR A 224 2.46 -44.68 -31.23
C THR A 224 3.74 -45.50 -31.07
N GLY A 225 3.86 -46.30 -30.00
CA GLY A 225 5.01 -47.16 -29.74
C GLY A 225 6.31 -46.40 -29.49
N ARG A 226 6.25 -45.15 -29.03
CA ARG A 226 7.42 -44.29 -28.83
C ARG A 226 7.72 -44.05 -27.37
N SER A 227 8.99 -44.21 -27.02
CA SER A 227 9.54 -44.04 -25.66
C SER A 227 10.05 -42.62 -25.36
N GLY A 228 9.59 -41.60 -26.08
CA GLY A 228 9.98 -40.20 -25.85
C GLY A 228 8.93 -39.19 -26.37
N THR A 229 9.16 -37.89 -26.18
CA THR A 229 8.12 -36.87 -26.47
C THR A 229 7.67 -36.86 -27.93
N LEU A 230 6.36 -36.68 -28.13
CA LEU A 230 5.76 -36.37 -29.43
C LEU A 230 5.74 -34.86 -29.70
N VAL A 231 5.73 -34.03 -28.66
CA VAL A 231 5.65 -32.57 -28.77
C VAL A 231 6.80 -32.03 -29.62
N GLY A 232 6.48 -31.14 -30.56
CA GLY A 232 7.39 -30.56 -31.54
C GLY A 232 7.65 -31.42 -32.78
N LYS A 233 7.18 -32.66 -32.83
CA LYS A 233 7.30 -33.51 -34.03
C LYS A 233 6.09 -33.30 -34.96
N ASN A 234 6.33 -33.33 -36.27
CA ASN A 234 5.28 -33.23 -37.26
C ASN A 234 4.49 -34.55 -37.39
N ALA A 235 3.17 -34.51 -37.18
CA ALA A 235 2.29 -35.68 -37.20
C ALA A 235 2.34 -36.45 -38.53
N LYS A 236 2.46 -35.75 -39.66
CA LYS A 236 2.57 -36.39 -40.99
C LYS A 236 3.84 -37.22 -41.12
N ALA A 237 4.95 -36.76 -40.52
CA ALA A 237 6.20 -37.52 -40.50
C ALA A 237 6.14 -38.73 -39.55
N VAL A 238 5.29 -38.68 -38.52
CA VAL A 238 5.11 -39.78 -37.57
C VAL A 238 4.30 -40.93 -38.17
N PHE A 239 3.23 -40.65 -38.92
CA PHE A 239 2.32 -41.68 -39.45
C PHE A 239 2.66 -42.20 -40.85
N ARG A 240 3.64 -41.62 -41.56
CA ARG A 240 4.03 -42.07 -42.91
C ARG A 240 4.59 -43.51 -42.96
N LYS A 241 4.81 -44.17 -41.82
CA LYS A 241 5.37 -45.55 -41.73
C LYS A 241 4.34 -46.70 -41.81
N PHE A 242 3.05 -46.42 -41.94
CA PHE A 242 1.97 -47.44 -41.94
C PHE A 242 1.24 -47.61 -43.28
N ALA A 243 1.73 -47.00 -44.37
CA ALA A 243 1.06 -46.95 -45.67
C ALA A 243 1.80 -47.65 -46.83
N GLU A 244 2.76 -48.54 -46.54
CA GLU A 244 3.38 -49.47 -47.51
C GLU A 244 3.12 -50.91 -47.10
#